data_AF-A0A5B7X8C7-F1
#
_entry.id   AF-A0A5B7X8C7-F1
#
_cell.length_a   1.000
_cell.length_b   1.000
_cell.length_c   1.000
_cell.angle_alpha   90.00
_cell.angle_beta   90.00
_cell.angle_gamma   90.00
#
_symmetry.space_group_name_H-M   'P 1'
#
loop_
_entity.id
_entity.type
_entity.pdbx_description
1 polymer ?
#
loop_
_entity_poly.entity_id
_entity_poly.type
_entity_poly.pdbx_seq_one_letter_code
_entity_poly.pdbx_strand_id
1 'polypeptide(L)'
;MKGPIHTFLILIISLLAGSMLLSCVEKAAPGNQKRPAIKEDTTKTVSALKEHLIQLENELIITYRLDSLTDVKKADSLWASYSKHQQRTLLAINRIDAVRVGPGSKIVVPDTLVEDFNLYAPFPSRLDILEPIPQTVLISRRVQAFGLYECGRLIKWGPVSTGKQSTPTPAGLNYGNYKAKRKISTVNQSWLMPYYFNFMNFEGVGVHQYLLPGFPASHACVRLEMADAMFIYEWAQQWELDATRTRVVRNGTPFMVFGDYDFEADVPWLQLVNDPAANELNKQELDILKKYTEEYFKDIRNFNTIEVQQPQGSIAT
;
A
#
# COMPACT_ATOMS: atom_id res chain seq x y z
N MET A 1 2.44 9.67 70.81
CA MET A 1 1.18 9.04 70.35
C MET A 1 1.40 8.66 68.88
N LYS A 2 2.00 7.50 68.57
CA LYS A 2 1.39 6.18 68.25
C LYS A 2 0.34 6.17 67.11
N GLY A 3 0.84 6.04 65.86
CA GLY A 3 0.46 5.13 64.74
C GLY A 3 -0.98 5.08 64.17
N PRO A 4 -1.22 4.33 63.07
CA PRO A 4 -0.31 3.51 62.22
C PRO A 4 -0.29 3.95 60.72
N ILE A 5 0.82 3.88 59.95
CA ILE A 5 1.47 2.74 59.27
C ILE A 5 0.53 1.92 58.37
N HIS A 6 0.67 2.06 57.05
CA HIS A 6 0.52 0.96 56.07
C HIS A 6 1.56 1.10 54.95
N THR A 7 2.44 0.10 54.92
CA THR A 7 3.55 -0.12 53.99
C THR A 7 3.02 -0.89 52.78
N PHE A 8 3.39 -0.50 51.55
CA PHE A 8 3.27 -1.41 50.40
C PHE A 8 4.59 -1.48 49.64
N LEU A 9 4.96 -2.73 49.37
CA LEU A 9 6.27 -3.23 49.00
C LEU A 9 6.48 -3.11 47.49
N ILE A 10 7.66 -2.65 47.09
CA ILE A 10 8.19 -2.63 45.73
C ILE A 10 8.55 -4.06 45.31
N LEU A 11 8.09 -4.51 44.13
CA LEU A 11 8.70 -5.63 43.43
C LEU A 11 8.90 -5.30 41.95
N ILE A 12 10.18 -5.22 41.57
CA ILE A 12 10.69 -5.12 40.20
C ILE A 12 10.70 -6.52 39.59
N ILE A 13 10.10 -6.70 38.40
CA ILE A 13 10.45 -7.81 37.50
C ILE A 13 10.58 -7.25 36.08
N SER A 14 11.83 -7.09 35.66
CA SER A 14 12.28 -7.02 34.28
C SER A 14 12.42 -8.44 33.73
N LEU A 15 11.86 -8.76 32.55
CA LEU A 15 12.44 -9.77 31.67
C LEU A 15 11.88 -9.70 30.23
N LEU A 16 12.77 -9.28 29.33
CA LEU A 16 13.05 -9.77 27.98
C LEU A 16 11.98 -9.83 26.88
N ALA A 17 12.32 -9.10 25.81
CA ALA A 17 11.91 -9.29 24.44
C ALA A 17 12.11 -10.72 23.93
N GLY A 18 11.17 -11.19 23.12
CA GLY A 18 11.26 -12.44 22.35
C GLY A 18 10.37 -12.35 21.12
N SER A 19 11.01 -12.38 19.96
CA SER A 19 10.46 -12.29 18.60
C SER A 19 9.28 -13.22 18.32
N MET A 20 8.21 -12.68 17.73
CA MET A 20 7.24 -13.49 16.98
C MET A 20 7.87 -13.90 15.64
N LEU A 21 8.42 -15.11 15.61
CA LEU A 21 8.57 -15.91 14.40
C LEU A 21 7.64 -17.11 14.56
N LEU A 22 6.45 -17.07 13.95
CA LEU A 22 5.71 -18.30 13.71
C LEU A 22 6.17 -18.87 12.36
N SER A 23 7.15 -19.76 12.42
CA SER A 23 7.41 -20.72 11.35
C SER A 23 6.41 -21.88 11.45
N CYS A 24 5.80 -22.22 10.32
CA CYS A 24 5.08 -23.48 10.12
C CYS A 24 6.06 -24.66 10.20
N VAL A 25 5.97 -25.49 11.24
CA VAL A 25 6.35 -26.91 11.19
C VAL A 25 5.46 -27.67 12.19
N GLU A 26 4.58 -28.51 11.67
CA GLU A 26 3.78 -29.43 12.46
C GLU A 26 4.61 -30.70 12.73
N LYS A 27 4.79 -31.08 14.00
CA LYS A 27 5.33 -32.39 14.39
C LYS A 27 4.52 -32.96 15.55
N ALA A 28 3.94 -34.12 15.32
CA ALA A 28 3.06 -34.86 16.21
C ALA A 28 3.83 -35.60 17.34
N ALA A 29 3.20 -35.71 18.51
CA ALA A 29 3.43 -36.77 19.50
C ALA A 29 2.15 -37.02 20.34
N PRO A 30 1.92 -38.24 20.87
CA PRO A 30 0.60 -38.72 21.28
C PRO A 30 0.32 -38.59 22.79
N GLY A 31 -0.95 -38.38 23.16
CA GLY A 31 -1.41 -38.37 24.54
C GLY A 31 -2.92 -38.48 24.65
N ASN A 32 -3.40 -39.65 25.03
CA ASN A 32 -4.80 -40.06 25.08
C ASN A 32 -5.49 -39.54 26.36
N GLN A 33 -6.43 -38.60 26.23
CA GLN A 33 -7.49 -38.36 27.23
C GLN A 33 -8.81 -38.03 26.53
N LYS A 34 -9.84 -38.87 26.75
CA LYS A 34 -11.20 -38.71 26.23
C LYS A 34 -11.84 -37.44 26.81
N ARG A 35 -12.19 -36.49 25.94
CA ARG A 35 -13.08 -35.34 26.22
C ARG A 35 -14.44 -35.60 25.54
N PRO A 36 -15.59 -35.23 26.14
CA PRO A 36 -16.90 -35.47 25.53
C PRO A 36 -17.02 -34.67 24.23
N ALA A 37 -17.59 -35.30 23.20
CA ALA A 37 -17.78 -34.69 21.89
C ALA A 37 -18.88 -33.60 21.95
N ILE A 38 -18.45 -32.35 21.97
CA ILE A 38 -19.23 -31.18 21.56
C ILE A 38 -18.39 -30.51 20.47
N LYS A 39 -18.53 -30.94 19.21
CA LYS A 39 -17.71 -30.42 18.09
C LYS A 39 -18.47 -30.10 16.81
N GLU A 40 -19.74 -30.48 16.69
CA GLU A 40 -20.49 -30.28 15.44
C GLU A 40 -21.29 -28.97 15.41
N ASP A 41 -21.81 -28.53 16.56
CA ASP A 41 -22.69 -27.36 16.66
C ASP A 41 -21.90 -26.03 16.69
N THR A 42 -20.75 -26.02 17.39
CA THR A 42 -19.90 -24.83 17.50
C THR A 42 -19.26 -24.45 16.16
N THR A 43 -18.86 -25.43 15.34
CA THR A 43 -18.22 -25.17 14.04
C THR A 43 -19.21 -24.58 13.03
N LYS A 44 -20.46 -25.07 13.02
CA LYS A 44 -21.53 -24.50 12.19
C LYS A 44 -21.92 -23.10 12.64
N THR A 45 -22.00 -22.88 13.96
CA THR A 45 -22.30 -21.56 14.52
C THR A 45 -21.20 -20.54 14.20
N VAL A 46 -19.92 -20.94 14.27
CA VAL A 46 -18.79 -20.07 13.89
C VAL A 46 -18.74 -19.81 12.37
N SER A 47 -19.10 -20.80 11.53
CA SER A 47 -19.21 -20.60 10.08
C SER A 47 -20.34 -19.63 9.74
N ALA A 48 -21.52 -19.82 10.32
CA ALA A 48 -22.68 -18.96 10.12
C ALA A 48 -22.44 -17.54 10.65
N LEU A 49 -21.75 -17.39 11.79
CA LEU A 49 -21.35 -16.08 12.30
C LEU A 49 -20.29 -15.42 11.43
N LYS A 50 -19.35 -16.18 10.84
CA LYS A 50 -18.40 -15.65 9.86
C LYS A 50 -19.10 -15.22 8.58
N GLU A 51 -20.01 -16.04 8.04
CA GLU A 51 -20.81 -15.70 6.87
C GLU A 51 -21.69 -14.46 7.13
N HIS A 52 -22.28 -14.35 8.31
CA HIS A 52 -23.07 -13.18 8.71
C HIS A 52 -22.20 -11.92 8.93
N LEU A 53 -20.98 -12.06 9.48
CA LEU A 53 -20.01 -10.96 9.59
C LEU A 53 -19.50 -10.51 8.21
N ILE A 54 -19.22 -11.45 7.30
CA ILE A 54 -18.85 -11.19 5.90
C ILE A 54 -20.00 -10.47 5.17
N GLN A 55 -21.25 -10.79 5.51
CA GLN A 55 -22.43 -10.16 4.94
C GLN A 55 -22.69 -8.76 5.52
N LEU A 56 -22.35 -8.52 6.79
CA LEU A 56 -22.40 -7.20 7.44
C LEU A 56 -21.24 -6.27 6.99
N GLU A 57 -20.09 -6.83 6.58
CA GLU A 57 -18.97 -6.07 6.02
C GLU A 57 -19.31 -5.38 4.68
N ASN A 58 -20.48 -5.64 4.08
CA ASN A 58 -20.88 -5.18 2.75
C ASN A 58 -22.00 -4.12 2.69
N GLU A 59 -22.34 -3.40 3.77
CA GLU A 59 -23.47 -2.44 3.72
C GLU A 59 -23.12 -0.95 3.82
N LEU A 60 -21.84 -0.57 3.99
CA LEU A 60 -21.48 0.85 3.94
C LEU A 60 -21.17 1.29 2.50
N ILE A 61 -22.21 1.70 1.78
CA ILE A 61 -22.04 2.41 0.50
C ILE A 61 -21.83 3.89 0.82
N ILE A 62 -20.60 4.38 0.62
CA ILE A 62 -20.29 5.81 0.74
C ILE A 62 -20.66 6.48 -0.57
N THR A 63 -21.58 7.45 -0.53
CA THR A 63 -21.92 8.25 -1.71
C THR A 63 -21.16 9.57 -1.70
N TYR A 64 -21.07 10.24 -2.85
CA TYR A 64 -20.25 11.43 -2.99
C TYR A 64 -21.04 12.58 -3.61
N ARG A 65 -20.71 13.80 -3.19
CA ARG A 65 -21.20 15.03 -3.79
C ARG A 65 -20.04 15.86 -4.32
N LEU A 66 -20.34 16.70 -5.29
CA LEU A 66 -19.42 17.71 -5.77
C LEU A 66 -19.59 19.00 -4.97
N ASP A 67 -18.53 19.47 -4.34
CA ASP A 67 -18.45 20.82 -3.80
C ASP A 67 -17.57 21.68 -4.71
N SER A 68 -18.00 22.92 -4.97
CA SER A 68 -17.29 23.88 -5.80
C SER A 68 -16.90 25.07 -4.93
N LEU A 69 -15.60 25.18 -4.66
CA LEU A 69 -15.05 26.24 -3.82
C LEU A 69 -15.06 27.56 -4.62
N THR A 70 -16.16 28.31 -4.58
CA THR A 70 -16.31 29.53 -5.40
C THR A 70 -15.36 30.66 -4.98
N ASP A 71 -14.90 30.67 -3.72
CA ASP A 71 -13.96 31.66 -3.19
C ASP A 71 -13.09 31.08 -2.05
N VAL A 72 -12.06 31.82 -1.64
CA VAL A 72 -11.12 31.43 -0.59
C VAL A 72 -11.81 31.25 0.78
N LYS A 73 -12.80 32.09 1.10
CA LYS A 73 -13.50 32.01 2.40
C LYS A 73 -14.30 30.71 2.50
N LYS A 74 -14.91 30.24 1.41
CA LYS A 74 -15.58 28.94 1.37
C LYS A 74 -14.59 27.79 1.47
N ALA A 75 -13.40 27.90 0.87
CA ALA A 75 -12.34 26.89 1.04
C ALA A 75 -11.90 26.78 2.50
N ASP A 76 -11.58 27.91 3.14
CA ASP A 76 -11.19 27.95 4.55
C ASP A 76 -12.31 27.44 5.47
N SER A 77 -13.56 27.82 5.18
CA SER A 77 -14.73 27.38 5.95
C SER A 77 -15.01 25.88 5.78
N LEU A 78 -14.81 25.33 4.58
CA LEU A 78 -14.94 23.90 4.33
C LEU A 78 -13.95 23.14 5.22
N TRP A 79 -12.67 23.51 5.18
CA TRP A 79 -11.63 22.83 5.95
C TRP A 79 -11.80 22.98 7.46
N ALA A 80 -12.26 24.15 7.94
CA ALA A 80 -12.49 24.41 9.35
C ALA A 80 -13.57 23.50 9.97
N SER A 81 -14.49 22.97 9.15
CA SER A 81 -15.54 22.04 9.61
C SER A 81 -15.06 20.60 9.79
N TYR A 82 -13.84 20.27 9.35
CA TYR A 82 -13.29 18.91 9.36
C TYR A 82 -12.11 18.77 10.32
N SER A 83 -12.03 17.63 11.01
CA SER A 83 -10.83 17.22 11.75
C SER A 83 -9.63 17.03 10.82
N LYS A 84 -8.40 17.05 11.33
CA LYS A 84 -7.21 16.81 10.49
C LYS A 84 -7.25 15.47 9.75
N HIS A 85 -7.81 14.44 10.36
CA HIS A 85 -7.99 13.12 9.75
C HIS A 85 -9.00 13.16 8.60
N GLN A 86 -10.12 13.87 8.80
CA GLN A 86 -11.12 14.10 7.77
C GLN A 86 -10.57 14.95 6.61
N GLN A 87 -9.82 16.01 6.90
CA GLN A 87 -9.13 16.82 5.89
C GLN A 87 -8.20 15.95 5.04
N ARG A 88 -7.37 15.10 5.67
CA ARG A 88 -6.51 14.15 4.96
C ARG A 88 -7.33 13.22 4.06
N THR A 89 -8.44 12.69 4.56
CA THR A 89 -9.34 11.82 3.79
C THR A 89 -9.88 12.52 2.55
N LEU A 90 -10.37 13.75 2.69
CA LEU A 90 -10.87 14.56 1.58
C LEU A 90 -9.79 14.86 0.53
N LEU A 91 -8.59 15.24 0.98
CA LEU A 91 -7.44 15.50 0.10
C LEU A 91 -7.01 14.24 -0.65
N ALA A 92 -6.97 13.09 0.03
CA ALA A 92 -6.64 11.79 -0.56
C ALA A 92 -7.69 11.34 -1.59
N ILE A 93 -8.98 11.53 -1.32
CA ILE A 93 -10.07 11.26 -2.29
C ILE A 93 -9.90 12.13 -3.55
N ASN A 94 -9.34 13.33 -3.43
CA ASN A 94 -9.16 14.24 -4.56
C ASN A 94 -7.73 14.24 -5.13
N ARG A 95 -6.84 13.36 -4.61
CA ARG A 95 -5.44 13.19 -5.04
C ARG A 95 -4.65 14.51 -5.06
N ILE A 96 -4.99 15.42 -4.15
CA ILE A 96 -4.52 16.81 -4.17
C ILE A 96 -4.05 17.23 -2.79
N ASP A 97 -2.93 17.97 -2.73
CA ASP A 97 -2.46 18.56 -1.48
C ASP A 97 -3.23 19.84 -1.15
N ALA A 98 -3.38 20.15 0.14
CA ALA A 98 -4.13 21.32 0.62
C ALA A 98 -3.68 22.64 -0.04
N VAL A 99 -2.38 22.83 -0.23
CA VAL A 99 -1.81 24.04 -0.87
C VAL A 99 -2.18 24.19 -2.35
N ARG A 100 -2.69 23.12 -2.98
CA ARG A 100 -3.17 23.11 -4.37
C ARG A 100 -4.68 23.35 -4.47
N VAL A 101 -5.38 23.38 -3.34
CA VAL A 101 -6.81 23.70 -3.30
C VAL A 101 -6.98 25.22 -3.29
N GLY A 102 -7.64 25.75 -4.31
CA GLY A 102 -7.92 27.18 -4.45
C GLY A 102 -9.32 27.46 -5.00
N PRO A 103 -9.68 28.74 -5.20
CA PRO A 103 -10.96 29.12 -5.82
C PRO A 103 -11.14 28.44 -7.19
N GLY A 104 -12.34 27.92 -7.43
CA GLY A 104 -12.70 27.14 -8.63
C GLY A 104 -12.37 25.65 -8.54
N SER A 105 -11.71 25.18 -7.48
CA SER A 105 -11.45 23.75 -7.30
C SER A 105 -12.76 22.98 -7.13
N LYS A 106 -12.88 21.89 -7.89
CA LYS A 106 -13.94 20.89 -7.77
C LYS A 106 -13.47 19.82 -6.79
N ILE A 107 -14.12 19.72 -5.63
CA ILE A 107 -13.76 18.78 -4.57
C ILE A 107 -14.89 17.76 -4.40
N VAL A 108 -14.54 16.49 -4.51
CA VAL A 108 -15.43 15.37 -4.23
C VAL A 108 -15.45 15.15 -2.72
N VAL A 109 -16.64 15.19 -2.13
CA VAL A 109 -16.84 15.07 -0.69
C VAL A 109 -17.75 13.88 -0.41
N PRO A 110 -17.34 12.89 0.40
CA PRO A 110 -18.22 11.80 0.80
C PRO A 110 -19.37 12.33 1.66
N ASP A 111 -20.51 11.66 1.59
CA ASP A 111 -21.68 11.91 2.44
C ASP A 111 -21.39 11.61 3.92
N THR A 112 -20.57 10.60 4.16
CA THR A 112 -20.19 10.10 5.49
C THR A 112 -18.68 10.02 5.59
N LEU A 113 -18.13 10.62 6.66
CA LEU A 113 -16.72 10.52 6.99
C LEU A 113 -16.49 9.52 8.13
N VAL A 114 -16.20 8.28 7.75
CA VAL A 114 -15.76 7.21 8.66
C VAL A 114 -14.26 7.29 8.97
N GLU A 115 -13.87 6.80 10.15
CA GLU A 115 -12.49 6.83 10.64
C GLU A 115 -11.56 5.86 9.90
N ASP A 116 -12.08 4.70 9.45
CA ASP A 116 -11.28 3.76 8.68
C ASP A 116 -10.98 4.31 7.28
N PHE A 117 -9.76 4.80 7.11
CA PHE A 117 -9.28 5.39 5.87
C PHE A 117 -9.26 4.38 4.71
N ASN A 118 -9.11 3.08 4.97
CA ASN A 118 -9.03 2.08 3.91
C ASN A 118 -10.39 1.82 3.23
N LEU A 119 -11.51 2.24 3.83
CA LEU A 119 -12.83 2.14 3.21
C LEU A 119 -13.01 3.06 1.97
N TYR A 120 -12.15 4.06 1.81
CA TYR A 120 -12.14 4.92 0.62
C TYR A 120 -11.14 4.46 -0.46
N ALA A 121 -10.49 3.31 -0.25
CA ALA A 121 -9.51 2.80 -1.19
C ALA A 121 -10.19 2.45 -2.53
N PRO A 122 -9.59 2.83 -3.67
CA PRO A 122 -10.07 2.36 -4.98
C PRO A 122 -9.61 0.92 -5.28
N PHE A 123 -9.20 0.18 -4.24
CA PHE A 123 -8.70 -1.19 -4.34
C PHE A 123 -9.47 -2.06 -3.35
N PRO A 124 -9.81 -3.30 -3.71
CA PRO A 124 -10.56 -4.17 -2.81
C PRO A 124 -9.71 -4.54 -1.59
N SER A 125 -10.37 -4.72 -0.45
CA SER A 125 -9.71 -5.09 0.82
C SER A 125 -8.92 -6.41 0.72
N ARG A 126 -9.31 -7.28 -0.22
CA ARG A 126 -8.61 -8.52 -0.56
C ARG A 126 -8.48 -8.71 -2.07
N LEU A 127 -7.31 -9.16 -2.52
CA LEU A 127 -7.00 -9.61 -3.88
C LEU A 127 -6.35 -10.99 -3.81
N ASP A 128 -7.13 -12.05 -4.07
CA ASP A 128 -6.67 -13.44 -3.97
C ASP A 128 -5.50 -13.76 -4.91
N ILE A 129 -5.45 -13.08 -6.07
CA ILE A 129 -4.33 -13.21 -7.02
C ILE A 129 -2.98 -12.75 -6.45
N LEU A 130 -2.98 -12.01 -5.33
CA LEU A 130 -1.77 -11.57 -4.63
C LEU A 130 -1.53 -12.35 -3.34
N GLU A 131 -2.40 -13.29 -2.96
CA GLU A 131 -2.30 -14.07 -1.72
C GLU A 131 -0.94 -14.76 -1.53
N PRO A 132 -0.34 -15.40 -2.56
CA PRO A 132 0.95 -16.06 -2.39
C PRO A 132 2.15 -15.12 -2.49
N ILE A 133 1.95 -13.81 -2.67
CA ILE A 133 3.02 -12.80 -2.75
C ILE A 133 3.10 -12.07 -1.39
N PRO A 134 4.24 -12.15 -0.66
CA PRO A 134 4.33 -11.61 0.70
C PRO A 134 4.05 -10.11 0.80
N GLN A 135 4.56 -9.32 -0.14
CA GLN A 135 4.38 -7.87 -0.21
C GLN A 135 4.23 -7.45 -1.67
N THR A 136 3.25 -6.61 -1.99
CA THR A 136 3.07 -6.03 -3.33
C THR A 136 2.72 -4.56 -3.25
N VAL A 137 3.32 -3.74 -4.12
CA VAL A 137 2.91 -2.35 -4.36
C VAL A 137 2.13 -2.29 -5.66
N LEU A 138 0.85 -1.92 -5.58
CA LEU A 138 0.00 -1.59 -6.72
C LEU A 138 0.04 -0.09 -6.97
N ILE A 139 0.20 0.33 -8.22
CA ILE A 139 0.13 1.74 -8.64
C ILE A 139 -0.83 1.83 -9.84
N SER A 140 -2.00 2.40 -9.62
CA SER A 140 -2.94 2.70 -10.70
C SER A 140 -2.66 4.08 -11.27
N ARG A 141 -2.29 4.13 -12.55
CA ARG A 141 -2.21 5.39 -13.30
C ARG A 141 -3.61 5.91 -13.60
N ARG A 142 -4.60 5.05 -13.83
CA ARG A 142 -5.96 5.49 -14.15
C ARG A 142 -6.55 6.35 -13.03
N VAL A 143 -6.55 5.86 -11.78
CA VAL A 143 -7.19 6.56 -10.64
C VAL A 143 -6.22 7.30 -9.73
N GLN A 144 -4.94 7.37 -10.14
CA GLN A 144 -3.87 8.07 -9.41
C GLN A 144 -3.81 7.67 -7.92
N ALA A 145 -3.74 6.36 -7.66
CA ALA A 145 -3.61 5.83 -6.30
C ALA A 145 -2.61 4.67 -6.22
N PHE A 146 -2.08 4.42 -5.03
CA PHE A 146 -1.33 3.22 -4.71
C PHE A 146 -2.08 2.35 -3.68
N GLY A 147 -1.84 1.04 -3.73
CA GLY A 147 -2.29 0.08 -2.73
C GLY A 147 -1.13 -0.82 -2.30
N LEU A 148 -0.95 -1.00 -0.99
CA LEU A 148 0.05 -1.90 -0.41
C LEU A 148 -0.66 -3.15 0.08
N TYR A 149 -0.22 -4.30 -0.42
CA TYR A 149 -0.80 -5.59 -0.09
C TYR A 149 0.21 -6.46 0.63
N GLU A 150 -0.26 -7.16 1.66
CA GLU A 150 0.45 -8.26 2.32
C GLU A 150 -0.37 -9.53 2.18
N CYS A 151 0.19 -10.56 1.52
CA CYS A 151 -0.50 -11.82 1.25
C CYS A 151 -1.95 -11.61 0.77
N GLY A 152 -2.14 -10.76 -0.23
CA GLY A 152 -3.44 -10.46 -0.80
C GLY A 152 -4.36 -9.55 0.02
N ARG A 153 -3.99 -9.09 1.22
CA ARG A 153 -4.79 -8.15 2.02
C ARG A 153 -4.27 -6.72 1.88
N LEU A 154 -5.16 -5.77 1.63
CA LEU A 154 -4.82 -4.35 1.59
C LEU A 154 -4.49 -3.88 3.01
N ILE A 155 -3.26 -3.43 3.23
CA ILE A 155 -2.83 -2.86 4.52
C ILE A 155 -2.88 -1.34 4.52
N LYS A 156 -2.74 -0.72 3.34
CA LYS A 156 -2.68 0.74 3.19
C LYS A 156 -2.90 1.14 1.74
N TRP A 157 -3.60 2.25 1.53
CA TRP A 157 -3.63 2.96 0.26
C TRP A 157 -3.24 4.43 0.44
N GLY A 158 -3.13 5.15 -0.67
CA GLY A 158 -3.02 6.61 -0.69
C GLY A 158 -3.00 7.18 -2.11
N PRO A 159 -3.10 8.51 -2.24
CA PRO A 159 -3.05 9.18 -3.53
C PRO A 159 -1.63 9.19 -4.12
N VAL A 160 -1.53 9.25 -5.44
CA VAL A 160 -0.26 9.48 -6.14
C VAL A 160 -0.38 10.59 -7.18
N SER A 161 0.76 11.08 -7.67
CA SER A 161 0.84 11.79 -8.96
C SER A 161 1.92 11.14 -9.82
N THR A 162 1.50 10.46 -10.89
CA THR A 162 2.37 9.75 -11.82
C THR A 162 2.92 10.67 -12.91
N GLY A 163 3.63 10.10 -13.89
CA GLY A 163 4.17 10.83 -15.04
C GLY A 163 3.09 11.48 -15.91
N LYS A 164 3.36 12.71 -16.36
CA LYS A 164 2.52 13.45 -17.31
C LYS A 164 2.51 12.80 -18.71
N GLN A 165 1.62 13.22 -19.59
CA GLN A 165 1.44 12.66 -20.94
C GLN A 165 2.73 12.56 -21.76
N SER A 166 3.62 13.56 -21.68
CA SER A 166 4.89 13.56 -22.43
C SER A 166 5.99 12.69 -21.82
N THR A 167 5.85 12.30 -20.55
CA THR A 167 6.80 11.42 -19.83
C THR A 167 6.03 10.52 -18.84
N PRO A 168 5.18 9.61 -19.36
CA PRO A 168 4.29 8.82 -18.52
C PRO A 168 5.07 7.82 -17.68
N THR A 169 4.52 7.44 -16.52
CA THR A 169 5.07 6.31 -15.76
C THR A 169 4.84 5.03 -16.58
N PRO A 170 5.90 4.25 -16.89
CA PRO A 170 5.74 3.00 -17.63
C PRO A 170 4.89 1.99 -16.86
N ALA A 171 4.00 1.29 -17.55
CA ALA A 171 3.29 0.14 -16.98
C ALA A 171 4.22 -1.09 -16.93
N GLY A 172 3.97 -1.99 -15.97
CA GLY A 172 4.67 -3.27 -15.89
C GLY A 172 4.85 -3.78 -14.47
N LEU A 173 5.25 -5.04 -14.37
CA LEU A 173 5.83 -5.63 -13.17
C LEU A 173 7.31 -5.23 -13.07
N ASN A 174 7.68 -4.60 -11.96
CA ASN A 174 9.02 -4.11 -11.67
C ASN A 174 9.38 -4.41 -10.21
N TYR A 175 10.62 -4.13 -9.80
CA TYR A 175 11.09 -4.51 -8.46
C TYR A 175 11.89 -3.41 -7.80
N GLY A 176 11.59 -3.17 -6.51
CA GLY A 176 12.34 -2.25 -5.68
C GLY A 176 13.83 -2.59 -5.69
N ASN A 177 14.69 -1.62 -6.01
CA ASN A 177 16.11 -1.85 -6.20
C ASN A 177 17.01 -0.88 -5.41
N TYR A 178 16.70 0.41 -5.39
CA TYR A 178 17.57 1.42 -4.78
C TYR A 178 16.80 2.40 -3.92
N LYS A 179 17.26 2.60 -2.68
CA LYS A 179 16.71 3.54 -1.71
C LYS A 179 17.69 4.66 -1.40
N ALA A 180 17.19 5.89 -1.35
CA ALA A 180 17.89 7.04 -0.78
C ALA A 180 16.91 7.96 -0.03
N LYS A 181 17.21 8.25 1.24
CA LYS A 181 16.41 9.21 2.03
C LYS A 181 16.36 10.61 1.39
N ARG A 182 17.38 10.97 0.62
CA ARG A 182 17.49 12.24 -0.09
C ARG A 182 18.18 12.00 -1.44
N LYS A 183 17.44 12.11 -2.54
CA LYS A 183 17.98 12.03 -3.90
C LYS A 183 17.76 13.34 -4.64
N ILE A 184 18.73 13.79 -5.42
CA ILE A 184 18.57 14.91 -6.36
C ILE A 184 18.22 14.33 -7.73
N SER A 185 17.25 14.92 -8.44
CA SER A 185 16.88 14.46 -9.78
C SER A 185 18.02 14.66 -10.78
N THR A 186 18.21 13.67 -11.64
CA THR A 186 19.15 13.75 -12.77
C THR A 186 18.62 14.64 -13.90
N VAL A 187 17.30 14.85 -13.96
CA VAL A 187 16.64 15.71 -14.95
C VAL A 187 16.75 17.19 -14.56
N ASN A 188 16.68 17.48 -13.26
CA ASN A 188 16.78 18.85 -12.75
C ASN A 188 17.37 18.87 -11.34
N GLN A 189 18.51 19.53 -11.19
CA GLN A 189 19.26 19.58 -9.93
C GLN A 189 18.53 20.31 -8.79
N SER A 190 17.53 21.14 -9.11
CA SER A 190 16.69 21.80 -8.09
C SER A 190 15.64 20.87 -7.47
N TRP A 191 15.38 19.70 -8.07
CA TRP A 191 14.35 18.79 -7.56
C TRP A 191 14.93 17.82 -6.55
N LEU A 192 14.64 18.10 -5.28
CA LEU A 192 14.88 17.19 -4.18
C LEU A 192 13.76 16.14 -4.10
N MET A 193 14.14 14.88 -3.99
CA MET A 193 13.25 13.73 -3.88
C MET A 193 13.51 13.02 -2.55
N PRO A 194 12.81 13.40 -1.46
CA PRO A 194 12.92 12.72 -0.18
C PRO A 194 12.30 11.32 -0.24
N TYR A 195 12.88 10.39 0.53
CA TYR A 195 12.44 8.98 0.63
C TYR A 195 12.26 8.33 -0.74
N TYR A 196 13.28 8.52 -1.60
CA TYR A 196 13.27 7.98 -2.94
C TYR A 196 13.52 6.46 -2.91
N PHE A 197 12.62 5.71 -3.53
CA PHE A 197 12.76 4.28 -3.75
C PHE A 197 12.54 3.96 -5.23
N ASN A 198 13.62 3.62 -5.93
CA ASN A 198 13.61 3.18 -7.32
C ASN A 198 13.06 1.76 -7.45
N PHE A 199 12.22 1.55 -8.47
CA PHE A 199 11.76 0.24 -8.89
C PHE A 199 12.00 -0.06 -10.38
N MET A 200 12.42 0.92 -11.19
CA MET A 200 12.91 0.71 -12.57
C MET A 200 14.35 1.24 -12.70
N ASN A 201 15.31 0.32 -12.66
CA ASN A 201 16.72 0.65 -12.46
C ASN A 201 17.31 1.51 -13.58
N PHE A 202 17.07 1.14 -14.85
CA PHE A 202 17.68 1.82 -16.00
C PHE A 202 16.98 3.13 -16.33
N GLU A 203 15.67 3.18 -16.13
CA GLU A 203 14.81 4.34 -16.38
C GLU A 203 14.89 5.37 -15.25
N GLY A 204 15.41 4.98 -14.08
CA GLY A 204 15.48 5.86 -12.92
C GLY A 204 14.13 6.16 -12.28
N VAL A 205 13.09 5.37 -12.59
CA VAL A 205 11.73 5.58 -12.06
C VAL A 205 11.62 5.02 -10.64
N GLY A 206 11.09 5.84 -9.74
CA GLY A 206 10.87 5.47 -8.36
C GLY A 206 9.67 6.18 -7.75
N VAL A 207 9.27 5.73 -6.57
CA VAL A 207 8.38 6.46 -5.69
C VAL A 207 9.18 7.43 -4.83
N HIS A 208 8.65 8.61 -4.54
CA HIS A 208 9.25 9.55 -3.60
C HIS A 208 8.26 10.60 -3.12
N GLN A 209 8.60 11.32 -2.07
CA GLN A 209 7.80 12.45 -1.63
C GLN A 209 7.88 13.59 -2.67
N TYR A 210 6.73 14.13 -3.05
CA TYR A 210 6.61 15.42 -3.73
C TYR A 210 5.15 15.90 -3.67
N LEU A 211 4.91 17.14 -4.11
CA LEU A 211 3.58 17.72 -4.11
C LEU A 211 2.61 17.00 -5.09
N LEU A 212 1.39 16.75 -4.62
CA LEU A 212 0.29 16.14 -5.37
C LEU A 212 -0.66 17.22 -5.92
N PRO A 213 -0.74 17.41 -7.25
CA PRO A 213 -1.53 18.49 -7.84
C PRO A 213 -2.95 18.07 -8.25
N GLY A 214 -3.39 16.84 -7.98
CA GLY A 214 -4.69 16.34 -8.47
C GLY A 214 -4.67 15.91 -9.94
N PHE A 215 -3.52 15.48 -10.48
CA PHE A 215 -3.37 14.88 -11.82
C PHE A 215 -1.93 14.34 -12.02
N PRO A 216 -1.65 13.54 -13.07
CA PRO A 216 -0.28 13.11 -13.41
C PRO A 216 0.60 14.30 -13.84
N ALA A 217 1.67 14.57 -13.11
CA ALA A 217 2.47 15.79 -13.30
C ALA A 217 3.99 15.57 -13.21
N SER A 218 4.45 14.34 -12.97
CA SER A 218 5.86 14.04 -12.80
C SER A 218 6.58 13.82 -14.15
N HIS A 219 7.90 13.66 -14.10
CA HIS A 219 8.69 13.09 -15.19
C HIS A 219 8.91 11.61 -14.88
N ALA A 220 7.93 10.77 -15.21
CA ALA A 220 7.84 9.32 -14.96
C ALA A 220 7.79 8.83 -13.49
N CYS A 221 8.47 9.46 -12.53
CA CYS A 221 8.43 9.02 -11.12
C CYS A 221 7.02 9.09 -10.50
N VAL A 222 6.79 8.40 -9.40
CA VAL A 222 5.50 8.39 -8.71
C VAL A 222 5.61 9.23 -7.44
N ARG A 223 4.90 10.35 -7.41
CA ARG A 223 4.90 11.27 -6.27
C ARG A 223 3.92 10.78 -5.21
N LEU A 224 4.32 10.91 -3.96
CA LEU A 224 3.58 10.50 -2.78
C LEU A 224 3.54 11.64 -1.75
N GLU A 225 2.58 11.56 -0.83
CA GLU A 225 2.65 12.29 0.43
C GLU A 225 3.89 11.85 1.24
N MET A 226 4.39 12.72 2.13
CA MET A 226 5.58 12.43 2.93
C MET A 226 5.43 11.16 3.77
N ALA A 227 4.30 11.02 4.48
CA ALA A 227 4.05 9.87 5.34
C ALA A 227 4.01 8.56 4.54
N ASP A 228 3.46 8.60 3.33
CA ASP A 228 3.33 7.42 2.46
C ASP A 228 4.68 7.05 1.83
N ALA A 229 5.47 8.04 1.40
CA ALA A 229 6.82 7.83 0.92
C ALA A 229 7.72 7.19 2.00
N MET A 230 7.66 7.71 3.22
CA MET A 230 8.36 7.15 4.38
C MET A 230 7.94 5.71 4.65
N PHE A 231 6.62 5.46 4.66
CA PHE A 231 6.09 4.13 4.92
C PHE A 231 6.60 3.12 3.89
N ILE A 232 6.43 3.39 2.58
CA ILE A 232 6.89 2.50 1.52
C ILE A 232 8.40 2.32 1.55
N TYR A 233 9.14 3.39 1.83
CA TYR A 233 10.60 3.36 1.95
C TYR A 233 11.06 2.42 3.07
N GLU A 234 10.36 2.30 4.18
CA GLU A 234 10.75 1.38 5.26
C GLU A 234 10.17 -0.03 5.04
N TRP A 235 8.92 -0.12 4.56
CA TRP A 235 8.15 -1.37 4.43
C TRP A 235 8.61 -2.29 3.29
N ALA A 236 8.84 -1.73 2.09
CA ALA A 236 9.17 -2.54 0.90
C ALA A 236 10.67 -2.86 0.83
N GLN A 237 11.05 -4.01 0.31
CA GLN A 237 12.42 -4.52 0.27
C GLN A 237 13.12 -4.16 -1.04
N GLN A 238 14.42 -3.83 -0.94
CA GLN A 238 15.28 -3.71 -2.12
C GLN A 238 15.70 -5.11 -2.59
N TRP A 239 16.10 -5.20 -3.85
CA TRP A 239 16.78 -6.37 -4.37
C TRP A 239 18.07 -6.70 -3.60
N GLU A 240 18.53 -7.92 -3.73
CA GLU A 240 19.84 -8.35 -3.24
C GLU A 240 20.73 -8.61 -4.45
N LEU A 241 21.97 -8.13 -4.35
CA LEU A 241 22.98 -8.33 -5.36
C LEU A 241 24.00 -9.36 -4.88
N ASP A 242 24.69 -10.00 -5.82
CA ASP A 242 25.84 -10.83 -5.53
C ASP A 242 26.99 -10.02 -4.90
N ALA A 243 28.04 -10.71 -4.44
CA ALA A 243 29.19 -10.07 -3.81
C ALA A 243 29.89 -9.03 -4.71
N THR A 244 29.81 -9.19 -6.03
CA THR A 244 30.38 -8.25 -7.01
C THR A 244 29.50 -7.02 -7.26
N ARG A 245 28.24 -7.04 -6.79
CA ARG A 245 27.22 -6.01 -7.01
C ARG A 245 26.88 -5.79 -8.49
N THR A 246 27.07 -6.82 -9.33
CA THR A 246 26.80 -6.74 -10.77
C THR A 246 25.57 -7.55 -11.19
N ARG A 247 25.15 -8.52 -10.37
CA ARG A 247 24.02 -9.39 -10.68
C ARG A 247 23.01 -9.43 -9.54
N VAL A 248 21.73 -9.29 -9.90
CA VAL A 248 20.60 -9.48 -8.99
C VAL A 248 20.46 -10.97 -8.66
N VAL A 249 20.59 -11.31 -7.38
CA VAL A 249 20.40 -12.69 -6.87
C VAL A 249 19.01 -12.89 -6.27
N ARG A 250 18.40 -11.81 -5.78
CA ARG A 250 17.03 -11.82 -5.26
C ARG A 250 16.32 -10.52 -5.64
N ASN A 251 15.11 -10.62 -6.13
CA ASN A 251 14.32 -9.42 -6.43
C ASN A 251 13.82 -8.76 -5.14
N GLY A 252 13.60 -7.45 -5.19
CA GLY A 252 12.94 -6.71 -4.11
C GLY A 252 11.43 -6.92 -4.09
N THR A 253 10.71 -6.06 -3.37
CA THR A 253 9.25 -6.03 -3.40
C THR A 253 8.76 -5.71 -4.83
N PRO A 254 7.79 -6.44 -5.39
CA PRO A 254 7.19 -6.14 -6.68
C PRO A 254 6.38 -4.83 -6.65
N PHE A 255 6.62 -3.99 -7.65
CA PHE A 255 5.84 -2.80 -7.98
C PHE A 255 5.11 -3.06 -9.30
N MET A 256 3.79 -3.11 -9.24
CA MET A 256 2.92 -3.35 -10.39
C MET A 256 2.24 -2.05 -10.80
N VAL A 257 2.67 -1.49 -11.93
CA VAL A 257 2.08 -0.27 -12.51
C VAL A 257 1.09 -0.64 -13.61
N PHE A 258 -0.15 -0.17 -13.51
CA PHE A 258 -1.25 -0.53 -14.42
C PHE A 258 -2.28 0.59 -14.58
N GLY A 259 -3.28 0.35 -15.42
CA GLY A 259 -4.35 1.30 -15.78
C GLY A 259 -3.83 2.41 -16.69
N ASP A 260 -4.66 2.94 -17.58
CA ASP A 260 -4.31 4.07 -18.44
C ASP A 260 -5.04 5.33 -17.95
N TYR A 261 -4.31 6.44 -17.84
CA TYR A 261 -4.91 7.73 -17.51
C TYR A 261 -5.35 8.43 -18.80
N ASP A 262 -6.61 8.82 -18.87
CA ASP A 262 -7.14 9.63 -19.97
C ASP A 262 -6.82 11.11 -19.71
N PHE A 263 -5.92 11.68 -20.50
CA PHE A 263 -5.49 13.07 -20.37
C PHE A 263 -6.47 14.08 -20.98
N GLU A 264 -7.42 13.61 -21.80
CA GLU A 264 -8.42 14.45 -22.46
C GLU A 264 -9.74 14.51 -21.67
N ALA A 265 -9.95 13.56 -20.76
CA ALA A 265 -11.10 13.51 -19.88
C ALA A 265 -10.90 14.32 -18.59
N ASP A 266 -12.01 14.60 -17.91
CA ASP A 266 -12.02 15.09 -16.53
C ASP A 266 -11.35 14.08 -15.59
N VAL A 267 -10.81 14.57 -14.45
CA VAL A 267 -10.15 13.71 -13.47
C VAL A 267 -11.09 12.59 -12.96
N PRO A 268 -10.61 11.35 -12.82
CA PRO A 268 -11.44 10.16 -12.70
C PRO A 268 -12.31 10.15 -11.43
N TRP A 269 -11.81 10.69 -10.31
CA TRP A 269 -12.57 10.72 -9.07
C TRP A 269 -13.80 11.62 -9.11
N LEU A 270 -13.93 12.54 -10.09
CA LEU A 270 -15.19 13.27 -10.29
C LEU A 270 -16.37 12.34 -10.63
N GLN A 271 -16.09 11.17 -11.20
CA GLN A 271 -17.12 10.18 -11.52
C GLN A 271 -17.73 9.52 -10.27
N LEU A 272 -17.07 9.60 -9.10
CA LEU A 272 -17.59 9.09 -7.83
C LEU A 272 -18.94 9.71 -7.45
N VAL A 273 -19.23 10.93 -7.94
CA VAL A 273 -20.50 11.63 -7.70
C VAL A 273 -21.67 10.93 -8.39
N ASN A 274 -21.41 10.29 -9.54
CA ASN A 274 -22.43 9.59 -10.32
C ASN A 274 -22.45 8.09 -10.02
N ASP A 275 -21.28 7.50 -9.77
CA ASP A 275 -21.10 6.08 -9.48
C ASP A 275 -20.03 5.92 -8.38
N PRO A 276 -20.42 5.59 -7.14
CA PRO A 276 -19.48 5.35 -6.04
C PRO A 276 -18.39 4.31 -6.34
N ALA A 277 -18.65 3.38 -7.26
CA ALA A 277 -17.71 2.35 -7.68
C ALA A 277 -16.80 2.77 -8.86
N ALA A 278 -16.92 4.00 -9.38
CA ALA A 278 -16.23 4.44 -10.61
C ALA A 278 -14.69 4.30 -10.56
N ASN A 279 -14.11 4.34 -9.36
CA ASN A 279 -12.67 4.21 -9.18
C ASN A 279 -12.21 2.77 -8.89
N GLU A 280 -13.11 1.81 -8.68
CA GLU A 280 -12.75 0.42 -8.44
C GLU A 280 -11.99 -0.20 -9.62
N LEU A 281 -11.28 -1.30 -9.36
CA LEU A 281 -10.55 -2.04 -10.39
C LEU A 281 -11.52 -2.59 -11.43
N ASN A 282 -11.31 -2.25 -12.69
CA ASN A 282 -12.08 -2.82 -13.78
C ASN A 282 -11.53 -4.19 -14.23
N LYS A 283 -12.29 -4.91 -15.05
CA LYS A 283 -11.91 -6.24 -15.54
C LYS A 283 -10.55 -6.26 -16.24
N GLN A 284 -10.27 -5.26 -17.09
CA GLN A 284 -9.00 -5.17 -17.82
C GLN A 284 -7.82 -4.99 -16.86
N GLU A 285 -7.97 -4.16 -15.83
CA GLU A 285 -6.96 -3.97 -14.79
C GLU A 285 -6.73 -5.26 -13.98
N LEU A 286 -7.79 -5.97 -13.61
CA LEU A 286 -7.68 -7.27 -12.95
C LEU A 286 -6.97 -8.31 -13.81
N ASP A 287 -7.23 -8.34 -15.12
CA ASP A 287 -6.57 -9.27 -16.03
C ASP A 287 -5.08 -8.92 -16.24
N ILE A 288 -4.73 -7.63 -16.25
CA ILE A 288 -3.32 -7.17 -16.23
C ILE A 288 -2.63 -7.61 -14.94
N LEU A 289 -3.27 -7.44 -13.78
CA LEU A 289 -2.70 -7.85 -12.50
C LEU A 289 -2.50 -9.36 -12.43
N LYS A 290 -3.44 -10.17 -12.95
CA LYS A 290 -3.26 -11.63 -13.08
C LYS A 290 -2.02 -11.96 -13.92
N LYS A 291 -1.86 -11.29 -15.07
CA LYS A 291 -0.67 -11.46 -15.92
C LYS A 291 0.62 -11.12 -15.17
N TYR A 292 0.67 -10.00 -14.44
CA TYR A 292 1.84 -9.63 -13.63
C TYR A 292 2.11 -10.65 -12.52
N THR A 293 1.08 -11.16 -11.86
CA THR A 293 1.20 -12.26 -10.89
C THR A 293 1.84 -13.50 -11.56
N GLU A 294 1.38 -13.90 -12.74
CA GLU A 294 1.98 -15.02 -13.47
C GLU A 294 3.44 -14.77 -13.85
N GLU A 295 3.79 -13.55 -14.26
CA GLU A 295 5.17 -13.13 -14.54
C GLU A 295 6.05 -13.19 -13.29
N TYR A 296 5.52 -12.76 -12.14
CA TYR A 296 6.19 -12.87 -10.84
C TYR A 296 6.56 -14.33 -10.54
N PHE A 297 5.65 -15.28 -10.76
CA PHE A 297 5.94 -16.71 -10.50
C PHE A 297 6.91 -17.37 -11.51
N LYS A 298 7.18 -16.73 -12.65
CA LYS A 298 8.16 -17.22 -13.63
C LYS A 298 9.60 -16.81 -13.30
N ASP A 299 9.80 -15.75 -12.51
CA ASP A 299 11.14 -15.28 -12.16
C ASP A 299 11.64 -15.95 -10.86
N ILE A 300 12.60 -16.86 -11.02
CA ILE A 300 13.19 -17.64 -9.91
C ILE A 300 13.79 -16.77 -8.80
N ARG A 301 14.17 -15.52 -9.10
CA ARG A 301 14.77 -14.59 -8.12
C ARG A 301 13.76 -14.07 -7.10
N ASN A 302 12.47 -14.31 -7.31
CA ASN A 302 11.42 -14.02 -6.34
C ASN A 302 11.33 -15.07 -5.23
N PHE A 303 11.96 -16.24 -5.43
CA PHE A 303 11.89 -17.38 -4.53
C PHE A 303 13.26 -17.64 -3.90
N ASN A 304 13.24 -18.12 -2.66
CA ASN A 304 14.45 -18.50 -1.93
C ASN A 304 15.02 -19.79 -2.53
N THR A 305 15.73 -19.68 -3.65
CA THR A 305 16.41 -20.83 -4.26
C THR A 305 17.87 -20.79 -3.82
N ILE A 306 18.17 -21.45 -2.69
CA ILE A 306 19.55 -21.79 -2.34
C ILE A 306 19.97 -22.95 -3.24
N GLU A 307 20.50 -22.65 -4.42
CA GLU A 307 21.39 -23.56 -5.14
C GLU A 307 22.56 -22.79 -5.71
N VAL A 308 23.51 -22.44 -4.84
CA VAL A 308 24.89 -22.27 -5.28
C VAL A 308 25.48 -23.67 -5.35
N GLN A 309 25.45 -24.29 -6.53
CA GLN A 309 26.36 -25.38 -6.82
C GLN A 309 27.78 -24.86 -6.62
N GLN A 310 28.43 -25.27 -5.53
CA GLN A 310 29.86 -25.11 -5.41
C GLN A 310 30.53 -25.94 -6.51
N PRO A 311 31.49 -25.38 -7.27
CA PRO A 311 32.25 -26.19 -8.21
C PRO A 311 32.98 -27.29 -7.43
N GLN A 312 32.67 -28.54 -7.78
CA GLN A 312 33.45 -29.70 -7.35
C GLN A 312 34.93 -29.47 -7.70
N GLY A 313 35.78 -29.71 -6.70
CA GLY A 313 37.16 -29.27 -6.72
C GLY A 313 38.04 -29.80 -7.85
N SER A 314 39.16 -29.10 -8.03
CA SER A 314 40.41 -29.75 -8.42
C SER A 314 41.39 -29.62 -7.26
N ILE A 315 41.52 -30.69 -6.46
CA ILE A 315 42.80 -30.99 -5.85
C ILE A 315 43.61 -31.62 -6.99
N ALA A 316 44.54 -30.86 -7.55
CA ALA A 316 45.62 -31.42 -8.35
C ALA A 316 46.90 -31.28 -7.51
N THR A 317 47.51 -32.44 -7.32
CA THR A 317 48.80 -32.76 -6.70
C THR A 317 49.94 -31.82 -7.01
#